data_AF-A0A7Z9AST1-F1
#
_entry.id   AF-A0A7Z9AST1-F1
#
_cell.length_a   1.000
_cell.length_b   1.000
_cell.length_c   1.000
_cell.angle_alpha   90.00
_cell.angle_beta   90.00
_cell.angle_gamma   90.00
#
_symmetry.space_group_name_H-M   'P 1'
#
loop_
_entity.id
_entity.type
_entity.pdbx_description
1 polymer ?
#
loop_
_entity_poly.entity_id
_entity_poly.type
_entity_poly.pdbx_seq_one_letter_code
_entity_poly.pdbx_strand_id
1 'polypeptide(L)'
;MLDRFLEINSLFVALGSGGVISLFVRVFKQLKAQREQTERRFRNLESANLALLHDKIYQQCIYFLEQGWISVDDLENLEYIWKGYRALGGNGTGEALYSKILTLPHYPLKEEEKDG
;
A
#
# COMPACT_ATOMS: atom_id res chain seq x y z
N MET A 1 62.13 15.35 13.54
CA MET A 1 61.40 14.33 14.34
C MET A 1 59.88 14.46 14.22
N LEU A 2 59.32 15.61 13.86
CA LEU A 2 57.88 15.80 13.63
C LEU A 2 57.39 15.28 12.26
N ASP A 3 58.23 15.26 11.22
CA ASP A 3 57.80 14.84 9.86
C ASP A 3 57.51 13.33 9.75
N ARG A 4 58.28 12.47 10.42
CA ARG A 4 57.98 11.02 10.49
C ARG A 4 56.68 10.73 11.24
N PHE A 5 56.29 11.58 12.19
CA PHE A 5 55.04 11.44 12.94
C PHE A 5 53.81 11.83 12.09
N LEU A 6 53.96 12.82 11.22
CA LEU A 6 52.93 13.24 10.24
C LEU A 6 52.76 12.23 9.10
N GLU A 7 53.85 11.65 8.59
CA GLU A 7 53.82 10.60 7.57
C GLU A 7 53.17 9.31 8.08
N ILE A 8 53.44 8.93 9.34
CA ILE A 8 52.83 7.75 9.95
C ILE A 8 51.33 7.99 10.20
N ASN A 9 50.92 9.19 10.64
CA ASN A 9 49.51 9.53 10.80
C ASN A 9 48.73 9.52 9.47
N SER A 10 49.31 10.00 8.36
CA SER A 10 48.64 9.97 7.06
C SER A 10 48.56 8.56 6.48
N LEU A 11 49.56 7.71 6.74
CA LEU A 11 49.60 6.31 6.33
C LEU A 11 48.62 5.44 7.13
N PHE A 12 48.46 5.68 8.44
CA PHE A 12 47.46 5.00 9.29
C PHE A 12 46.02 5.48 9.01
N VAL A 13 45.84 6.76 8.66
CA VAL A 13 44.57 7.29 8.16
C VAL A 13 44.24 6.67 6.79
N ALA A 14 45.23 6.52 5.90
CA ALA A 14 45.05 5.91 4.58
C ALA A 14 44.78 4.39 4.64
N LEU A 15 45.45 3.64 5.53
CA LEU A 15 45.35 2.17 5.62
C LEU A 15 44.26 1.66 6.57
N GLY A 16 44.00 2.36 7.68
CA GLY A 16 43.02 1.93 8.70
C GLY A 16 41.68 2.66 8.59
N SER A 17 41.71 3.99 8.48
CA SER A 17 40.47 4.78 8.53
C SER A 17 39.73 4.82 7.19
N GLY A 18 40.42 4.80 6.05
CA GLY A 18 39.78 4.71 4.73
C GLY A 18 39.00 3.40 4.50
N GLY A 19 39.51 2.28 5.01
CA GLY A 19 38.84 0.98 4.96
C GLY A 19 37.56 0.96 5.79
N VAL A 20 37.61 1.42 7.04
CA VAL A 20 36.45 1.49 7.93
C VAL A 20 35.41 2.50 7.42
N ILE A 21 35.85 3.69 6.98
CA ILE A 21 34.96 4.70 6.39
C ILE A 21 34.31 4.18 5.10
N SER A 22 35.06 3.51 4.23
CA SER A 22 34.49 2.95 2.99
C SER A 22 33.51 1.80 3.27
N LEU A 23 33.80 0.95 4.26
CA LEU A 23 32.86 -0.08 4.73
C LEU A 23 31.59 0.56 5.29
N PHE A 24 31.72 1.60 6.11
CA PHE A 24 30.61 2.35 6.67
C PHE A 24 29.75 2.98 5.56
N VAL A 25 30.37 3.69 4.60
CA VAL A 25 29.67 4.27 3.43
C VAL A 25 28.97 3.19 2.61
N ARG A 26 29.59 2.03 2.39
CA ARG A 26 28.97 0.90 1.68
C ARG A 26 27.75 0.36 2.43
N VAL A 27 27.86 0.14 3.74
CA VAL A 27 26.75 -0.32 4.59
C VAL A 27 25.60 0.70 4.55
N PHE A 28 25.88 1.99 4.72
CA PHE A 28 24.85 3.05 4.64
C PHE A 28 24.18 3.11 3.28
N LYS A 29 24.94 3.04 2.18
CA LYS A 29 24.39 2.99 0.82
C LYS A 29 23.52 1.74 0.62
N GLN A 30 23.95 0.58 1.10
CA GLN A 30 23.20 -0.67 0.98
C GLN A 30 21.90 -0.64 1.79
N LEU A 31 21.92 -0.11 3.01
CA LEU A 31 20.72 0.09 3.83
C LEU A 31 19.75 1.06 3.15
N LYS A 32 20.24 2.18 2.60
CA LYS A 32 19.41 3.13 1.86
C LYS A 32 18.79 2.48 0.61
N ALA A 33 19.60 1.78 -0.18
CA ALA A 33 19.12 1.07 -1.37
C ALA A 33 18.08 -0.01 -1.04
N GLN A 34 18.28 -0.76 0.05
CA GLN A 34 17.28 -1.73 0.52
C GLN A 34 15.99 -1.06 0.97
N ARG A 35 16.06 0.06 1.70
CA ARG A 35 14.86 0.82 2.09
C ARG A 35 14.10 1.31 0.86
N GLU A 36 14.79 1.93 -0.09
CA GLU A 36 14.18 2.39 -1.34
C GLU A 36 13.54 1.22 -2.12
N GLN A 37 14.19 0.06 -2.17
CA GLN A 37 13.65 -1.13 -2.84
C GLN A 37 12.42 -1.68 -2.12
N THR A 38 12.43 -1.74 -0.79
CA THR A 38 11.27 -2.16 0.02
C THR A 38 10.11 -1.20 -0.16
N GLU A 39 10.35 0.11 -0.10
CA GLU A 39 9.31 1.11 -0.35
C GLU A 39 8.75 1.03 -1.77
N ARG A 40 9.60 0.82 -2.80
CA ARG A 40 9.14 0.60 -4.18
C ARG A 40 8.25 -0.63 -4.27
N ARG A 41 8.65 -1.74 -3.65
CA ARG A 41 7.85 -2.97 -3.61
C ARG A 41 6.52 -2.73 -2.90
N PHE A 42 6.52 -2.03 -1.78
CA PHE A 42 5.31 -1.69 -1.04
C PHE A 42 4.37 -0.81 -1.86
N ARG A 43 4.87 0.26 -2.50
CA ARG A 43 4.07 1.11 -3.40
C ARG A 43 3.48 0.33 -4.59
N ASN A 44 4.21 -0.63 -5.13
CA ASN A 44 3.70 -1.49 -6.21
C ASN A 44 2.57 -2.39 -5.70
N LEU A 45 2.69 -2.93 -4.48
CA LEU A 45 1.63 -3.71 -3.85
C LEU A 45 0.39 -2.85 -3.55
N GLU A 46 0.57 -1.64 -3.03
CA GLU A 46 -0.54 -0.68 -2.82
C GLU A 46 -1.23 -0.35 -4.14
N SER A 47 -0.47 -0.05 -5.20
CA SER A 47 -1.01 0.23 -6.54
C SER A 47 -1.78 -0.96 -7.10
N ALA A 48 -1.24 -2.17 -6.96
CA ALA A 48 -1.91 -3.40 -7.42
C ALA A 48 -3.20 -3.66 -6.63
N ASN A 49 -3.18 -3.46 -5.31
CA ASN A 49 -4.35 -3.64 -4.47
C ASN A 49 -5.42 -2.58 -4.76
N LEU A 50 -5.02 -1.33 -5.01
CA LEU A 50 -5.92 -0.26 -5.44
C LEU A 50 -6.63 -0.64 -6.76
N ALA A 51 -5.92 -1.21 -7.72
CA ALA A 51 -6.50 -1.67 -8.99
C ALA A 51 -7.49 -2.83 -8.79
N LEU A 52 -7.18 -3.79 -7.92
CA LEU A 52 -8.09 -4.91 -7.59
C LEU A 52 -9.35 -4.43 -6.87
N LEU A 53 -9.21 -3.53 -5.89
CA LEU A 53 -10.33 -2.95 -5.18
C LEU A 53 -11.21 -2.11 -6.10
N HIS A 54 -10.61 -1.35 -7.02
CA HIS A 54 -11.34 -0.63 -8.05
C HIS A 54 -12.19 -1.58 -8.91
N ASP A 55 -11.59 -2.64 -9.45
CA ASP A 55 -12.30 -3.63 -10.27
C ASP A 55 -13.43 -4.29 -9.47
N LYS A 56 -13.17 -4.66 -8.21
CA LYS A 56 -14.19 -5.27 -7.34
C LYS A 56 -15.38 -4.34 -7.07
N ILE A 57 -15.11 -3.08 -6.71
CA ILE A 57 -16.16 -2.06 -6.52
C ILE A 57 -16.95 -1.88 -7.82
N TYR A 58 -16.26 -1.77 -8.96
CA TYR A 58 -16.90 -1.62 -10.26
C TYR A 58 -17.87 -2.77 -10.53
N GLN A 59 -17.41 -4.02 -10.42
CA GLN A 59 -18.23 -5.21 -10.67
C GLN A 59 -19.45 -5.28 -9.75
N GLN A 60 -19.26 -5.10 -8.44
CA GLN A 60 -20.37 -5.14 -7.48
C GLN A 60 -21.37 -4.00 -7.70
N CYS A 61 -20.88 -2.79 -7.94
CA CYS A 61 -21.76 -1.66 -8.19
C CYS A 61 -22.59 -1.88 -9.47
N ILE A 62 -21.98 -2.32 -10.56
CA ILE A 62 -22.73 -2.62 -11.79
C ILE A 62 -23.79 -3.70 -11.54
N TYR A 63 -23.43 -4.79 -10.87
CA TYR A 63 -24.36 -5.86 -10.53
C TYR A 63 -25.59 -5.35 -9.75
N PHE A 64 -25.38 -4.57 -8.68
CA PHE A 64 -26.49 -4.06 -7.87
C PHE A 64 -27.28 -2.94 -8.57
N LEU A 65 -26.63 -2.14 -9.42
CA LEU A 65 -27.33 -1.16 -10.25
C LEU A 65 -28.25 -1.83 -11.27
N GLU A 66 -27.83 -2.94 -11.88
CA GLU A 66 -28.66 -3.75 -12.78
C GLU A 66 -29.80 -4.45 -12.03
N GLN A 67 -29.52 -4.94 -10.81
CA GLN A 67 -30.52 -5.55 -9.94
C GLN A 67 -31.55 -4.54 -9.41
N GLY A 68 -31.17 -3.26 -9.27
CA GLY A 68 -32.03 -2.16 -8.82
C GLY A 68 -32.30 -2.13 -7.32
N TRP A 69 -31.67 -3.01 -6.53
CA TRP A 69 -31.70 -3.03 -5.06
C TRP A 69 -30.47 -3.75 -4.52
N ILE A 70 -30.12 -3.51 -3.26
CA ILE A 70 -29.00 -4.18 -2.57
C ILE A 70 -29.43 -4.52 -1.14
N SER A 71 -28.97 -5.66 -0.61
CA SER A 71 -29.25 -6.01 0.77
C SER A 71 -28.44 -5.14 1.75
N VAL A 72 -28.89 -5.06 3.02
CA VAL A 72 -28.12 -4.35 4.06
C VAL A 72 -26.73 -4.96 4.23
N ASP A 73 -26.64 -6.29 4.27
CA ASP A 73 -25.37 -7.01 4.46
C ASP A 73 -24.42 -6.80 3.26
N ASP A 74 -24.96 -6.82 2.04
CA ASP A 74 -24.18 -6.55 0.83
C ASP A 74 -23.68 -5.10 0.79
N LEU A 75 -24.50 -4.16 1.27
CA LEU A 75 -24.11 -2.74 1.35
C LEU A 75 -22.96 -2.54 2.36
N GLU A 76 -23.03 -3.18 3.53
CA GLU A 76 -21.95 -3.13 4.53
C GLU A 76 -20.65 -3.73 3.98
N ASN A 77 -20.74 -4.88 3.30
CA ASN A 77 -19.58 -5.50 2.66
C ASN A 77 -18.98 -4.60 1.57
N LEU A 78 -19.82 -3.96 0.75
CA LEU A 78 -19.37 -3.01 -0.27
C LEU A 78 -18.73 -1.77 0.36
N GLU A 79 -19.28 -1.26 1.46
CA GLU A 79 -18.70 -0.15 2.22
C GLU A 79 -17.31 -0.50 2.76
N TYR A 80 -17.12 -1.72 3.26
CA TYR A 80 -15.82 -2.19 3.73
C TYR A 80 -14.76 -2.16 2.61
N ILE A 81 -15.12 -2.66 1.42
CA ILE A 81 -14.25 -2.63 0.24
C ILE A 81 -13.97 -1.18 -0.20
N TRP A 82 -15.00 -0.34 -0.24
CA TRP A 82 -14.88 1.07 -0.60
C TRP A 82 -13.97 1.86 0.36
N LYS A 83 -14.05 1.61 1.67
CA LYS A 83 -13.16 2.23 2.67
C LYS A 83 -11.70 1.89 2.40
N GLY A 84 -11.39 0.62 2.12
CA GLY A 84 -10.03 0.18 1.79
C GLY A 84 -9.51 0.86 0.50
N TYR A 85 -10.37 0.95 -0.51
CA TYR A 85 -10.07 1.63 -1.76
C TYR A 85 -9.76 3.12 -1.59
N ARG A 86 -10.60 3.84 -0.85
CA ARG A 86 -10.42 5.27 -0.52
C ARG A 86 -9.14 5.51 0.29
N ALA A 87 -8.81 4.61 1.22
CA ALA A 87 -7.61 4.74 2.05
C ALA A 87 -6.31 4.67 1.22
N LEU A 88 -6.31 3.94 0.10
CA LEU A 88 -5.19 3.87 -0.84
C LEU A 88 -5.15 5.04 -1.85
N GLY A 89 -6.00 6.05 -1.66
CA GLY A 89 -6.09 7.26 -2.49
C GLY A 89 -7.30 7.28 -3.43
N GLY A 90 -7.79 6.11 -3.85
CA GLY A 90 -8.93 6.00 -4.77
C GLY A 90 -8.70 6.65 -6.15
N ASN A 91 -9.60 6.37 -7.08
CA ASN A 91 -9.84 7.20 -8.26
C ASN A 91 -11.30 7.65 -8.20
N GLY A 92 -11.62 8.86 -8.68
CA GLY A 92 -12.98 9.42 -8.48
C GLY A 92 -14.12 8.56 -9.06
N THR A 93 -13.82 7.63 -9.97
CA THR A 93 -14.79 6.73 -10.60
C THR A 93 -15.42 5.75 -9.60
N GLY A 94 -14.61 5.14 -8.71
CA GLY A 94 -15.13 4.23 -7.70
C GLY A 94 -16.04 4.92 -6.68
N GLU A 95 -15.71 6.17 -6.32
CA GLU A 95 -16.52 6.99 -5.40
C GLU A 95 -17.87 7.39 -6.03
N ALA A 96 -17.89 7.70 -7.33
CA ALA A 96 -19.12 7.99 -8.05
C ALA A 96 -20.04 6.77 -8.14
N LEU A 97 -19.50 5.58 -8.39
CA LEU A 97 -20.29 4.34 -8.43
C LEU A 97 -20.85 3.97 -7.06
N TYR A 98 -20.02 4.01 -6.01
CA TYR A 98 -20.46 3.74 -4.64
C TYR A 98 -21.58 4.70 -4.21
N SER A 99 -21.45 5.99 -4.54
CA SER A 99 -22.49 6.98 -4.24
C SER A 99 -23.84 6.67 -4.91
N LYS A 100 -23.83 6.06 -6.11
CA LYS A 100 -25.06 5.61 -6.77
C LYS A 100 -25.70 4.43 -6.04
N ILE A 101 -24.89 3.49 -5.53
CA ILE A 101 -25.41 2.35 -4.75
C ILE A 101 -26.16 2.81 -3.51
N LEU A 102 -25.68 3.86 -2.82
CA LEU A 102 -26.36 4.44 -1.66
C LEU A 102 -27.75 5.03 -1.97
N THR A 103 -28.11 5.16 -3.25
CA THR A 103 -29.45 5.64 -3.66
C THR A 103 -30.42 4.50 -3.95
N LEU A 104 -29.95 3.25 -3.96
CA LEU A 104 -30.80 2.10 -4.22
C LEU A 104 -31.65 1.74 -2.99
N PRO A 105 -32.81 1.10 -3.16
CA PRO A 105 -33.55 0.49 -2.07
C PRO A 105 -32.70 -0.57 -1.33
N HIS A 106 -32.79 -0.55 0.00
CA HIS A 106 -32.07 -1.46 0.90
C HIS A 106 -33.04 -2.28 1.74
N TYR A 107 -32.88 -3.61 1.72
CA TYR A 107 -33.72 -4.54 2.47
C TYR A 107 -32.85 -5.51 3.27
N PRO A 108 -33.25 -5.88 4.50
CA PRO A 108 -32.57 -6.94 5.22
C PRO A 108 -32.76 -8.27 4.48
N LEU A 109 -31.72 -9.11 4.44
CA LEU A 109 -31.90 -10.49 3.98
C LEU A 109 -32.86 -11.18 4.94
N LYS A 110 -33.83 -11.92 4.41
CA LYS A 110 -34.65 -12.79 5.26
C LYS A 110 -33.72 -13.85 5.82
N GLU A 111 -33.66 -13.94 7.15
CA GLU A 111 -33.01 -15.07 7.82
C GLU A 111 -33.63 -16.35 7.23
N GLU A 112 -32.82 -17.17 6.57
CA GLU A 112 -33.25 -18.51 6.20
C GLU A 112 -33.60 -19.20 7.52
N GLU A 113 -34.88 -19.53 7.71
CA GLU A 113 -35.31 -20.40 8.80
C GLU A 113 -34.42 -21.63 8.74
N LYS A 114 -33.52 -21.74 9.72
CA LYS A 114 -32.72 -22.95 9.94
C LYS A 114 -33.70 -24.03 10.35
N ASP A 115 -34.22 -24.74 9.36
CA ASP A 115 -35.05 -25.91 9.57
C ASP A 115 -34.29 -26.90 10.48
N GLY A 116 -34.94 -27.26 11.59
CA GLY A 116 -34.37 -27.98 12.73
C GLY A 116 -34.22 -29.49 12.53
#